data_AF-H8YW41-F1
#
_entry.id   AF-H8YW41-F1
#
_cell.length_a   1.000
_cell.length_b   1.000
_cell.length_c   1.000
_cell.angle_alpha   90.00
_cell.angle_beta   90.00
_cell.angle_gamma   90.00
#
_symmetry.space_group_name_H-M   'P 1'
#
loop_
_entity.id
_entity.type
_entity.pdbx_description
1 polymer ?
#
loop_
_entity_poly.entity_id
_entity_poly.type
_entity_poly.pdbx_seq_one_letter_code
_entity_poly.pdbx_strand_id
1 'polypeptide(L)'
;MHAYSHLIPESLVGSIHQLNRAYLHTARDLLRSGQDRVVEALFGLDGTLAQWLVDATPEAIERLATTPGTVFQPRLPEATDKLLAVCTQAPERDITALHLLLRNLGEAAQIDQGESQ
;
A
#
# COMPACT_ATOMS: atom_id res chain seq x y z
N MET A 1 -8.27 -1.46 29.90
CA MET A 1 -7.99 -2.28 28.70
C MET A 1 -9.14 -2.04 27.72
N HIS A 2 -9.04 -1.01 26.88
CA HIS A 2 -10.13 -0.62 25.97
C HIS A 2 -10.09 -1.51 24.72
N ALA A 3 -10.96 -2.52 24.68
CA ALA A 3 -11.25 -3.26 23.48
C ALA A 3 -12.07 -2.37 22.53
N TYR A 4 -11.37 -1.66 21.64
CA TYR A 4 -12.00 -1.02 20.48
C TYR A 4 -12.35 -2.11 19.45
N SER A 5 -13.31 -2.97 19.80
CA SER A 5 -14.01 -3.81 18.83
C SER A 5 -15.02 -2.93 18.09
N HIS A 6 -14.52 -1.95 17.33
CA HIS A 6 -15.36 -1.26 16.36
C HIS A 6 -15.72 -2.30 15.30
N LEU A 7 -16.94 -2.83 15.39
CA LEU A 7 -17.58 -3.60 14.34
C LEU A 7 -17.45 -2.80 13.04
N ILE A 8 -16.59 -3.29 12.15
CA ILE A 8 -16.47 -2.78 10.78
C ILE A 8 -17.88 -2.89 10.17
N PRO A 9 -18.52 -1.76 9.77
CA PRO A 9 -19.85 -1.82 9.17
C PRO A 9 -19.84 -2.78 7.98
N GLU A 10 -20.91 -3.55 7.77
CA GLU A 10 -20.97 -4.51 6.64
C GLU A 10 -20.73 -3.82 5.27
N SER A 11 -21.14 -2.56 5.14
CA SER A 11 -20.84 -1.72 3.98
C SER A 11 -19.34 -1.45 3.78
N LEU A 12 -18.57 -1.41 4.86
CA LEU A 12 -17.12 -1.24 4.84
C LEU A 12 -16.40 -2.56 4.57
N VAL A 13 -16.96 -3.70 4.98
CA VAL A 13 -16.40 -5.04 4.70
C VAL A 13 -16.28 -5.29 3.20
N GLY A 14 -17.35 -5.00 2.43
CA GLY A 14 -17.32 -5.12 0.97
C GLY A 14 -16.24 -4.23 0.33
N SER A 15 -16.09 -3.00 0.84
CA SER A 15 -15.07 -2.06 0.37
C SER A 15 -13.65 -2.55 0.69
N ILE A 16 -13.42 -3.11 1.87
CA ILE A 16 -12.14 -3.71 2.27
C ILE A 16 -11.80 -4.89 1.37
N HIS A 17 -12.75 -5.79 1.10
CA HIS A 17 -12.52 -6.92 0.20
C HIS A 17 -12.17 -6.46 -1.21
N GLN A 18 -12.84 -5.41 -1.70
CA GLN A 18 -12.53 -4.83 -3.00
C GLN A 18 -11.12 -4.22 -3.05
N LEU A 19 -10.70 -3.51 -2.00
CA LEU A 19 -9.33 -2.98 -1.87
C LEU A 19 -8.30 -4.10 -1.84
N ASN A 20 -8.53 -5.14 -1.05
CA ASN A 20 -7.62 -6.28 -0.97
C ASN A 20 -7.50 -6.99 -2.32
N ARG A 21 -8.61 -7.22 -3.03
CA ARG A 21 -8.59 -7.80 -4.38
C ARG A 21 -7.76 -6.96 -5.33
N ALA A 22 -8.04 -5.66 -5.40
CA ALA A 22 -7.34 -4.74 -6.31
C ALA A 22 -5.82 -4.75 -6.02
N TYR A 23 -5.43 -4.70 -4.75
CA TYR A 23 -4.04 -4.78 -4.32
C TYR A 23 -3.36 -6.07 -4.80
N LEU A 24 -3.96 -7.23 -4.47
CA LEU A 24 -3.36 -8.56 -4.75
C LEU A 24 -3.28 -8.85 -6.26
N HIS A 25 -4.33 -8.51 -7.02
CA HIS A 25 -4.34 -8.71 -8.47
C HIS A 25 -3.33 -7.80 -9.17
N THR A 26 -3.28 -6.52 -8.80
CA THR A 26 -2.32 -5.58 -9.40
C THR A 26 -0.88 -6.02 -9.15
N ALA A 27 -0.54 -6.40 -7.91
CA ALA A 27 0.78 -6.91 -7.58
C ALA A 27 1.14 -8.18 -8.38
N ARG A 28 0.22 -9.16 -8.45
CA ARG A 28 0.42 -10.40 -9.19
C ARG A 28 0.62 -10.18 -10.68
N ASP A 29 -0.19 -9.32 -11.30
CA ASP A 29 -0.12 -9.07 -12.73
C ASP A 29 1.19 -8.36 -13.11
N LEU A 30 1.66 -7.44 -12.26
CA LEU A 30 2.98 -6.81 -12.42
C LEU A 30 4.13 -7.81 -12.24
N LEU A 31 4.07 -8.66 -11.22
CA LEU A 31 5.08 -9.72 -11.00
C LEU A 31 5.15 -10.68 -12.20
N ARG A 32 4.00 -11.13 -12.70
CA ARG A 32 3.93 -12.01 -13.88
C ARG A 32 4.39 -11.35 -15.18
N SER A 33 4.37 -10.03 -15.23
CA SER A 33 4.90 -9.24 -16.34
C SER A 33 6.40 -8.95 -16.20
N GLY A 34 7.09 -9.49 -15.19
CA GLY A 34 8.52 -9.29 -14.93
C GLY A 34 8.86 -7.92 -14.34
N GLN A 35 7.91 -7.26 -13.67
CA GLN A 35 8.10 -5.93 -13.07
C GLN A 35 8.42 -6.01 -11.56
N ASP A 36 9.27 -6.94 -11.15
CA ASP A 36 9.59 -7.23 -9.75
C ASP A 36 10.04 -5.98 -8.97
N ARG A 37 10.93 -5.16 -9.57
CA ARG A 37 11.39 -3.90 -8.97
C ARG A 37 10.28 -2.87 -8.75
N VAL A 38 9.32 -2.82 -9.66
CA VAL A 38 8.15 -1.92 -9.53
C VAL A 38 7.25 -2.41 -8.40
N VAL A 39 7.10 -3.72 -8.26
CA VAL A 39 6.28 -4.33 -7.21
C VAL A 39 6.92 -4.11 -5.84
N GLU A 40 8.22 -4.31 -5.71
CA GLU A 40 8.97 -3.98 -4.49
C GLU A 40 8.80 -2.49 -4.14
N ALA A 41 9.00 -1.60 -5.11
CA ALA A 41 8.88 -0.16 -4.90
C ALA A 41 7.45 0.27 -4.51
N LEU A 42 6.41 -0.24 -5.18
CA LEU A 42 5.01 0.22 -5.02
C LEU A 42 4.21 -0.52 -3.94
N PHE A 43 4.55 -1.78 -3.68
CA PHE A 43 3.81 -2.65 -2.76
C PHE A 43 4.65 -3.05 -1.55
N GLY A 44 5.98 -2.99 -1.63
CA GLY A 44 6.87 -3.35 -0.51
C GLY A 44 6.77 -4.81 -0.12
N LEU A 45 6.44 -5.68 -1.09
CA LEU A 45 6.30 -7.10 -0.85
C LEU A 45 7.67 -7.73 -0.65
N ASP A 46 7.82 -8.52 0.40
CA ASP A 46 8.99 -9.39 0.52
C ASP A 46 8.94 -10.53 -0.53
N GLY A 47 10.10 -11.14 -0.78
CA GLY A 47 10.25 -12.16 -1.81
C GLY A 47 9.37 -13.40 -1.59
N THR A 48 9.01 -13.74 -0.35
CA THR A 48 8.15 -14.90 -0.06
C THR A 48 6.72 -14.63 -0.51
N LEU A 49 6.17 -13.46 -0.15
CA LEU A 49 4.81 -13.08 -0.54
C LEU A 49 4.72 -12.79 -2.05
N ALA A 50 5.76 -12.18 -2.64
CA ALA A 50 5.83 -11.98 -4.08
C ALA A 50 5.82 -13.32 -4.84
N GLN A 51 6.66 -14.28 -4.44
CA GLN A 51 6.68 -15.61 -5.05
C GLN A 51 5.33 -16.32 -4.91
N TRP A 52 4.73 -16.26 -3.71
CA TRP A 52 3.40 -16.84 -3.50
C TRP A 52 2.35 -16.24 -4.44
N LEU A 53 2.35 -14.92 -4.65
CA LEU A 53 1.40 -14.26 -5.55
C LEU A 53 1.55 -14.70 -7.01
N VAL A 54 2.78 -14.92 -7.48
CA VAL A 54 3.04 -15.43 -8.83
C VAL A 54 2.37 -16.79 -9.03
N ASP A 55 2.50 -17.66 -8.04
CA ASP A 55 2.04 -19.06 -8.09
C ASP A 55 0.57 -19.24 -7.67
N ALA A 56 0.00 -18.27 -6.95
CA ALA A 56 -1.35 -18.36 -6.40
C ALA A 56 -2.40 -18.58 -7.50
N THR A 57 -3.40 -19.43 -7.22
CA THR A 57 -4.59 -19.56 -8.08
C THR A 57 -5.55 -18.39 -7.85
N PRO A 58 -6.47 -18.09 -8.78
CA PRO A 58 -7.50 -17.08 -8.56
C PRO A 58 -8.27 -17.29 -7.24
N GLU A 59 -8.63 -18.53 -6.91
CA GLU A 59 -9.38 -18.86 -5.69
C GLU A 59 -8.55 -18.60 -4.41
N ALA A 60 -7.23 -18.79 -4.47
CA ALA A 60 -6.36 -18.48 -3.34
C ALA A 60 -6.30 -16.98 -3.07
N ILE A 61 -6.23 -16.16 -4.13
CA ILE A 61 -6.26 -14.70 -4.03
C ILE A 61 -7.61 -14.23 -3.48
N GLU A 62 -8.70 -14.82 -3.96
CA GLU A 62 -10.05 -14.50 -3.50
C GLU A 62 -10.23 -14.75 -2.01
N ARG A 63 -9.76 -15.91 -1.51
CA ARG A 63 -9.80 -16.20 -0.06
C ARG A 63 -9.01 -15.17 0.74
N LEU A 64 -7.79 -14.85 0.30
CA LEU A 64 -6.96 -13.87 0.98
C LEU A 64 -7.62 -12.48 0.97
N ALA A 65 -8.23 -12.09 -0.15
CA ALA A 65 -8.89 -10.81 -0.28
C ALA A 65 -10.12 -10.64 0.63
N THR A 66 -10.82 -11.75 0.92
CA THR A 66 -11.95 -11.78 1.85
C THR A 66 -11.57 -11.87 3.33
N THR A 67 -10.27 -11.78 3.65
CA THR A 67 -9.81 -11.75 5.05
C THR A 67 -10.33 -10.48 5.73
N PRO A 68 -10.76 -10.56 7.01
CA PRO A 68 -11.13 -9.37 7.77
C PRO A 68 -9.96 -8.37 7.87
N GLY A 69 -10.21 -7.13 7.45
CA GLY A 69 -9.21 -6.05 7.46
C GLY A 69 -8.40 -5.94 6.17
N THR A 70 -7.52 -4.95 6.10
CA THR A 70 -6.66 -4.75 4.92
C THR A 70 -5.48 -5.73 4.94
N VAL A 71 -5.17 -6.34 3.80
CA VAL A 71 -4.02 -7.26 3.64
C VAL A 71 -2.70 -6.51 3.42
N PHE A 72 -2.73 -5.18 3.49
CA PHE A 72 -1.61 -4.28 3.31
C PHE A 72 -1.67 -3.18 4.37
N GLN A 73 -0.53 -2.54 4.59
CA GLN A 73 -0.42 -1.37 5.46
C GLN A 73 -0.04 -0.14 4.62
N PRO A 74 -0.59 1.05 4.92
CA PRO A 74 -0.13 2.29 4.31
C PRO A 74 1.35 2.50 4.61
N ARG A 75 2.15 2.64 3.54
CA ARG A 75 3.58 2.97 3.64
C ARG A 75 3.72 4.48 3.59
N LEU A 76 3.35 5.14 4.68
CA LEU A 76 3.55 6.58 4.81
C LEU A 76 5.00 6.85 5.19
N PRO A 77 5.63 7.91 4.63
CA PRO A 77 6.96 8.31 5.08
C PRO A 77 6.90 8.75 6.55
N GLU A 78 7.99 8.54 7.30
CA GLU A 78 8.11 8.96 8.71
C GLU A 78 7.80 10.46 8.89
N ALA A 79 8.04 11.26 7.86
CA ALA A 79 7.60 12.65 7.75
C ALA A 79 6.07 12.79 7.53
N THR A 80 5.27 12.11 8.34
CA THR A 80 3.80 12.14 8.30
C THR A 80 3.26 13.57 8.45
N ASP A 81 3.93 14.42 9.25
CA ASP A 81 3.57 15.85 9.39
C ASP A 81 3.73 16.63 8.07
N LYS A 82 4.78 16.33 7.28
CA LYS A 82 4.98 16.95 5.97
C LYS A 82 3.95 16.45 4.96
N LEU A 83 3.59 15.17 5.02
CA LEU A 83 2.51 14.60 4.23
C LEU A 83 1.16 15.27 4.54
N LEU A 84 0.84 15.43 5.82
CA LEU A 84 -0.39 16.10 6.27
C LEU A 84 -0.42 17.58 5.82
N ALA A 85 0.71 18.28 5.88
CA ALA A 85 0.84 19.65 5.38
C ALA A 85 0.60 19.75 3.86
N VAL A 86 1.08 18.77 3.08
CA VAL A 86 0.82 18.69 1.64
C VAL A 86 -0.66 18.42 1.37
N CYS A 87 -1.28 17.49 2.09
CA CYS A 87 -2.69 17.15 1.94
C CYS A 87 -3.65 18.28 2.37
N THR A 88 -3.30 19.06 3.39
CA THR A 88 -4.11 20.21 3.85
C THR A 88 -4.00 21.42 2.92
N GLN A 89 -2.88 21.59 2.21
CA GLN A 89 -2.70 22.64 1.19
C GLN A 89 -3.14 22.19 -0.21
N ALA A 90 -3.52 20.93 -0.38
CA ALA A 90 -3.96 20.35 -1.65
C ALA A 90 -5.09 21.12 -2.38
N PRO A 91 -6.13 21.68 -1.70
CA PRO A 91 -7.17 22.42 -2.43
C PRO A 91 -6.67 23.73 -3.07
N GLU A 92 -5.48 24.20 -2.69
CA GLU A 92 -4.87 25.44 -3.21
C GLU A 92 -3.70 25.18 -4.17
N ARG A 93 -3.26 23.92 -4.33
CA ARG A 93 -2.11 23.53 -5.16
C ARG A 93 -2.55 22.72 -6.38
N ASP A 94 -1.84 22.91 -7.48
CA ASP A 94 -2.01 22.07 -8.67
C ASP A 94 -1.67 20.59 -8.38
N ILE A 95 -2.42 19.67 -9.01
CA ILE A 95 -2.29 18.22 -8.82
C ILE A 95 -0.88 17.74 -9.15
N THR A 96 -0.21 18.36 -10.13
CA THR A 96 1.18 18.03 -10.50
C THR A 96 2.15 18.37 -9.38
N ALA A 97 1.95 19.52 -8.73
CA ALA A 97 2.77 19.95 -7.60
C ALA A 97 2.56 19.03 -6.39
N LEU A 98 1.31 18.60 -6.15
CA LEU A 98 0.98 17.61 -5.12
C LEU A 98 1.71 16.28 -5.38
N HIS A 99 1.66 15.77 -6.61
CA HIS A 99 2.31 14.52 -7.00
C HIS A 99 3.82 14.55 -6.79
N LEU A 100 4.50 15.63 -7.19
CA LEU A 100 5.95 15.79 -7.01
C LEU A 100 6.35 15.86 -5.53
N LEU A 101 5.55 16.55 -4.70
CA LEU A 101 5.80 16.62 -3.26
C LEU A 101 5.66 15.26 -2.58
N LEU A 102 4.63 14.49 -2.93
CA LEU A 102 4.43 13.14 -2.41
C LEU A 102 5.58 12.21 -2.80
N ARG A 103 6.06 12.30 -4.05
CA ARG A 103 7.22 11.54 -4.52
C ARG A 103 8.49 11.87 -3.74
N ASN A 104 8.80 13.16 -3.58
CA ASN A 104 10.01 13.59 -2.87
C ASN A 104 10.02 13.18 -1.39
N LEU A 105 8.85 13.13 -0.74
CA LEU A 105 8.72 12.64 0.63
C LEU A 105 9.02 11.13 0.74
N GLY A 106 8.70 10.35 -0.30
CA GLY A 106 9.05 8.93 -0.37
C GLY A 106 10.56 8.68 -0.56
N GLU A 107 11.24 9.52 -1.34
CA GLU A 107 12.68 9.39 -1.62
C GLU A 107 13.54 9.82 -0.39
N ALA A 108 13.14 10.87 0.33
CA ALA A 108 13.88 11.34 1.51
C ALA A 108 13.92 10.33 2.67
N ALA A 109 12.87 9.50 2.82
CA ALA A 109 12.82 8.47 3.87
C ALA A 109 13.74 7.27 3.58
N GLN A 110 14.18 7.07 2.34
CA GLN A 110 15.07 5.96 1.97
C GLN A 110 16.56 6.29 2.17
N ILE A 111 16.92 7.57 2.19
CA ILE A 111 18.31 8.02 2.36
C ILE A 111 18.76 7.87 3.83
N ASP A 112 17.88 8.15 4.79
CA ASP A 112 18.20 8.07 6.24
C ASP A 112 18.45 6.62 6.72
N GLN A 113 17.95 5.60 6.01
CA GLN A 113 18.19 4.19 6.35
C GLN A 113 19.50 3.64 5.74
N GLY A 114 20.22 4.43 4.95
CA GLY A 114 21.48 4.05 4.29
C GLY A 114 22.76 4.46 5.02
N GLU A 115 22.69 5.29 6.08
CA GLU A 115 23.86 5.89 6.73
C GLU A 115 24.15 5.38 8.16
N SER A 116 23.61 4.21 8.55
CA SER A 116 24.04 3.52 9.77
C SER A 116 24.88 2.27 9.43
N GLN A 117 26.14 2.49 9.06
CA GLN A 117 27.21 1.49 9.10
C GLN A 117 28.40 2.03 9.89
#